data_AF-A0ABD5V1J4-F1
#
_entry.id   AF-A0ABD5V1J4-F1
#
_cell.length_a   1.000
_cell.length_b   1.000
_cell.length_c   1.000
_cell.angle_alpha   90.00
_cell.angle_beta   90.00
_cell.angle_gamma   90.00
#
_symmetry.space_group_name_H-M   'P 1'
#
loop_
_entity.id
_entity.type
_entity.pdbx_description
1 polymer ?
#
loop_
_entity_poly.entity_id
_entity_poly.type
_entity_poly.pdbx_seq_one_letter_code
_entity_poly.pdbx_strand_id
1 'polypeptide(L)'
;MVMESYTLTVAESETGDGLDVDVYNEDGTIDASTWVGYEDHGVTAEEVDDPATYESEFTADVMTLDLQVERDDGGFLVRVLGDQETLAEERLDDEEWGLAGGS
;
A
#
# COMPACT_ATOMS: atom_id res chain seq x y z
N MET A 1 -24.62 -11.37 4.88
CA MET A 1 -23.28 -10.91 5.29
C MET A 1 -23.35 -9.39 5.30
N VAL A 2 -22.51 -8.73 6.11
CA VAL A 2 -22.63 -7.29 6.38
C VAL A 2 -21.54 -6.59 5.58
N MET A 3 -21.94 -5.57 4.82
CA MET A 3 -21.01 -4.71 4.10
C MET A 3 -20.25 -3.86 5.11
N GLU A 4 -18.94 -4.03 5.17
CA GLU A 4 -18.01 -3.33 6.04
C GLU A 4 -17.24 -2.27 5.24
N SER A 5 -16.83 -1.21 5.91
CA SER A 5 -16.08 -0.10 5.30
C SER A 5 -14.62 -0.20 5.71
N TYR A 6 -13.73 -0.04 4.74
CA TYR A 6 -12.30 -0.14 4.92
C TYR A 6 -11.58 1.06 4.29
N THR A 7 -10.45 1.41 4.86
CA THR A 7 -9.56 2.47 4.38
C THR A 7 -8.19 1.87 4.13
N LEU A 8 -7.78 1.80 2.87
CA LEU A 8 -6.40 1.51 2.49
C LEU A 8 -5.59 2.79 2.65
N THR A 9 -4.51 2.72 3.42
CA THR A 9 -3.52 3.78 3.56
C THR A 9 -2.18 3.22 3.11
N VAL A 10 -1.54 3.90 2.17
CA VAL A 10 -0.17 3.63 1.77
C VAL A 10 0.65 4.87 2.07
N ALA A 11 1.69 4.71 2.86
CA ALA A 11 2.58 5.80 3.24
C ALA A 11 4.03 5.34 3.17
N GLU A 12 4.95 6.27 3.01
CA GLU A 12 6.35 5.97 3.26
C GLU A 12 6.56 5.69 4.76
N SER A 13 7.40 4.71 5.06
CA SER A 13 7.78 4.38 6.43
C SER A 13 8.47 5.58 7.09
N GLU A 14 8.34 5.72 8.41
CA GLU A 14 8.97 6.82 9.17
C GLU A 14 10.50 6.91 8.98
N THR A 15 11.13 5.81 8.56
CA THR A 15 12.57 5.73 8.32
C THR A 15 12.96 6.01 6.86
N GLY A 16 12.01 6.10 5.93
CA GLY A 16 12.26 6.35 4.51
C GLY A 16 12.82 5.14 3.74
N ASP A 17 12.87 3.96 4.37
CA ASP A 17 13.48 2.75 3.77
C ASP A 17 12.45 1.85 3.06
N GLY A 18 11.17 2.22 3.04
CA GLY A 18 10.12 1.38 2.46
C GLY A 18 8.72 1.99 2.54
N LEU A 19 7.75 1.22 2.06
CA LEU A 19 6.32 1.53 2.06
C LEU A 19 5.61 0.76 3.16
N ASP A 20 4.80 1.47 3.93
CA ASP A 20 3.86 0.92 4.87
C ASP A 20 2.47 0.92 4.24
N VAL A 21 1.84 -0.25 4.19
CA VAL A 21 0.53 -0.45 3.56
C VAL A 21 -0.40 -1.04 4.62
N ASP A 22 -1.32 -0.22 5.09
CA ASP A 22 -2.28 -0.55 6.13
C ASP A 22 -3.70 -0.54 5.57
N VAL A 23 -4.54 -1.45 6.06
CA VAL A 23 -5.98 -1.40 5.86
C VAL A 23 -6.67 -1.28 7.20
N TYR A 24 -7.36 -0.18 7.39
CA TYR A 24 -8.17 0.11 8.57
C TYR A 24 -9.62 -0.30 8.32
N ASN A 25 -10.28 -0.88 9.31
CA ASN A 25 -11.72 -1.13 9.29
C ASN A 25 -12.51 0.09 9.81
N GLU A 26 -13.85 -0.01 9.82
CA GLU A 26 -14.73 1.09 10.26
C GLU A 26 -14.52 1.56 11.71
N ASP A 27 -13.91 0.71 12.56
CA ASP A 27 -13.57 1.02 13.94
C ASP A 27 -12.20 1.74 14.05
N GLY A 28 -11.49 1.91 12.93
CA GLY A 28 -10.14 2.47 12.87
C GLY A 28 -9.06 1.49 13.35
N THR A 29 -9.36 0.18 13.35
CA THR A 29 -8.38 -0.86 13.68
C THR A 29 -7.77 -1.41 12.40
N ILE A 30 -6.45 -1.69 12.43
CA ILE A 30 -5.75 -2.35 11.33
C ILE A 30 -6.29 -3.78 11.20
N ASP A 31 -6.91 -4.07 10.06
CA ASP A 31 -7.42 -5.39 9.70
C ASP A 31 -6.33 -6.20 8.98
N ALA A 32 -5.58 -5.55 8.10
CA ALA A 32 -4.42 -6.09 7.40
C ALA A 32 -3.33 -5.03 7.29
N SER A 33 -2.06 -5.44 7.42
CA SER A 33 -0.92 -4.57 7.13
C SER A 33 0.20 -5.35 6.46
N THR A 34 0.97 -4.65 5.63
CA THR A 34 2.18 -5.17 5.01
C THR A 34 3.22 -4.06 4.85
N TRP A 35 4.49 -4.45 4.90
CA TRP A 35 5.61 -3.54 4.76
C TRP A 35 6.50 -4.00 3.61
N VAL A 36 6.94 -3.04 2.79
CA VAL A 36 7.77 -3.30 1.60
C VAL A 36 9.02 -2.44 1.66
N GLY A 37 10.17 -3.09 1.86
CA GLY A 37 11.46 -2.40 1.84
C GLY A 37 11.91 -2.04 0.43
N TYR A 38 12.31 -0.79 0.22
CA TYR A 38 12.86 -0.34 -1.06
C TYR A 38 14.14 -1.10 -1.45
N GLU A 39 14.95 -1.47 -0.46
CA GLU A 39 16.19 -2.26 -0.66
C GLU A 39 15.92 -3.65 -1.27
N ASP A 40 14.80 -4.30 -0.96
CA ASP A 40 14.45 -5.62 -1.51
C ASP A 40 14.20 -5.54 -3.03
N HIS A 41 13.78 -4.35 -3.49
CA HIS A 41 13.50 -4.04 -4.88
C HIS A 41 14.60 -3.23 -5.57
N GLY A 42 15.72 -2.93 -4.89
CA GLY A 42 16.85 -2.18 -5.45
C GLY A 42 16.51 -0.72 -5.78
N VAL A 43 15.50 -0.16 -5.12
CA VAL A 43 15.12 1.25 -5.23
C VAL A 43 15.43 1.97 -3.94
N THR A 44 15.43 3.30 -3.98
CA THR A 44 15.50 4.16 -2.80
C THR A 44 14.53 5.30 -3.01
N ALA A 45 13.89 5.75 -1.94
CA ALA A 45 13.24 7.04 -1.95
C ALA A 45 14.29 8.15 -2.00
N GLU A 46 14.01 9.17 -2.79
CA GLU A 46 14.69 10.45 -2.71
C GLU A 46 14.19 11.16 -1.44
N GLU A 47 15.08 11.85 -0.72
CA GLU A 47 14.68 12.66 0.44
C GLU A 47 13.72 13.77 -0.04
N VAL A 48 12.42 13.57 0.20
CA VAL A 48 11.36 14.55 -0.05
C VAL A 48 10.87 15.13 1.27
N ASP A 49 10.65 16.45 1.32
CA ASP A 49 10.17 17.14 2.53
C ASP A 49 8.77 16.67 2.97
N ASP A 50 7.96 16.13 2.06
CA ASP A 50 6.63 15.57 2.30
C ASP A 50 6.48 14.26 1.49
N PRO A 51 6.63 13.08 2.11
CA PRO A 51 6.45 11.82 1.40
C PRO A 51 5.02 11.68 0.90
N ALA A 52 4.86 11.11 -0.29
CA ALA A 52 3.55 10.82 -0.84
C ALA A 52 2.79 9.89 0.11
N THR A 53 1.51 10.18 0.30
CA THR A 53 0.58 9.33 1.04
C THR A 53 -0.63 9.13 0.17
N TYR A 54 -1.04 7.87 0.03
CA TYR A 54 -2.23 7.48 -0.70
C TYR A 54 -3.26 6.91 0.28
N GLU A 55 -4.50 7.37 0.18
CA GLU A 55 -5.61 6.88 0.99
C GLU A 55 -6.82 6.60 0.10
N SER A 56 -7.46 5.44 0.30
CA SER A 56 -8.62 5.01 -0.48
C SER A 56 -9.62 4.27 0.36
N GLU A 57 -10.86 4.74 0.31
CA GLU A 57 -11.98 4.14 1.04
C GLU A 57 -12.74 3.19 0.11
N PHE A 58 -12.99 1.97 0.58
CA PHE A 58 -13.78 0.97 -0.14
C PHE A 58 -14.70 0.20 0.81
N THR A 59 -15.75 -0.39 0.26
CA THR A 59 -16.68 -1.22 1.03
C THR A 59 -16.68 -2.63 0.47
N ALA A 60 -16.60 -3.61 1.35
CA ALA A 60 -16.52 -5.02 0.98
C ALA A 60 -17.28 -5.89 1.98
N ASP A 61 -17.70 -7.07 1.52
CA ASP A 61 -18.37 -8.09 2.32
C ASP A 61 -17.48 -9.33 2.33
N VAL A 62 -16.47 -9.34 3.20
CA VAL A 62 -15.40 -10.35 3.20
C VAL A 62 -15.10 -10.79 4.63
N MET A 63 -14.66 -12.04 4.80
CA MET A 63 -14.28 -12.55 6.14
C MET A 63 -12.80 -12.35 6.46
N THR A 64 -11.97 -12.10 5.46
CA THR A 64 -10.52 -11.98 5.61
C THR A 64 -10.00 -11.07 4.52
N LEU A 65 -9.14 -10.14 4.92
CA LEU A 65 -8.36 -9.29 4.04
C LEU A 65 -6.92 -9.78 3.94
N ASP A 66 -6.35 -9.63 2.76
CA ASP A 66 -4.95 -9.93 2.45
C ASP A 66 -4.40 -8.80 1.58
N LEU A 67 -3.13 -8.45 1.79
CA LEU A 67 -2.45 -7.39 1.07
C LEU A 67 -1.35 -7.98 0.22
N GLN A 68 -1.37 -7.67 -1.08
CA GLN A 68 -0.32 -8.05 -2.00
C GLN A 68 0.31 -6.81 -2.60
N VAL A 69 1.64 -6.77 -2.55
CA VAL A 69 2.40 -5.72 -3.22
C VAL A 69 3.34 -6.37 -4.22
N GLU A 70 3.29 -5.88 -5.45
CA GLU A 70 4.11 -6.34 -6.56
C GLU A 70 4.90 -5.16 -7.12
N ARG A 71 6.18 -5.35 -7.43
CA ARG A 71 6.99 -4.33 -8.12
C ARG A 71 7.00 -4.62 -9.61
N ASP A 72 6.72 -3.61 -10.41
CA ASP A 72 6.86 -3.63 -11.87
C ASP A 72 7.91 -2.57 -12.31
N ASP A 73 8.24 -2.47 -13.60
CA ASP A 73 9.35 -1.62 -14.12
C ASP A 73 9.19 -0.11 -13.85
N GLY A 74 8.00 0.35 -13.44
CA GLY A 74 7.70 1.78 -13.22
C GLY A 74 6.87 2.12 -11.98
N GLY A 75 6.58 1.15 -11.12
CA GLY A 75 5.99 1.43 -9.81
C GLY A 75 5.80 0.21 -8.92
N PHE A 76 5.22 0.44 -7.75
CA PHE A 76 4.63 -0.60 -6.91
C PHE A 76 3.15 -0.73 -7.22
N LEU A 77 2.64 -1.96 -7.22
CA LEU A 77 1.23 -2.26 -7.41
C LEU A 77 0.71 -2.91 -6.13
N VAL A 78 -0.14 -2.18 -5.43
CA VAL A 78 -0.76 -2.60 -4.17
C VAL A 78 -2.14 -3.14 -4.49
N ARG A 79 -2.42 -4.38 -4.12
CA ARG A 79 -3.73 -5.03 -4.27
C ARG A 79 -4.26 -5.43 -2.90
N VAL A 80 -5.49 -5.02 -2.62
CA VAL A 80 -6.26 -5.51 -1.49
C VAL A 80 -7.11 -6.68 -1.97
N LEU A 81 -6.88 -7.84 -1.38
CA LEU A 81 -7.67 -9.03 -1.63
C LEU A 81 -8.61 -9.29 -0.46
N GLY A 82 -9.85 -9.66 -0.75
CA GLY A 82 -10.79 -10.15 0.24
C GLY A 82 -11.43 -11.44 -0.24
N ASP A 83 -11.37 -12.47 0.60
CA ASP A 83 -11.76 -13.84 0.22
C ASP A 83 -11.12 -14.33 -1.10
N GLN A 84 -9.85 -13.95 -1.34
CA GLN A 84 -9.08 -14.24 -2.57
C GLN A 84 -9.52 -13.49 -3.83
N GLU A 85 -10.47 -12.56 -3.73
CA GLU A 85 -10.89 -11.67 -4.81
C GLU A 85 -10.29 -10.27 -4.64
N THR A 86 -9.93 -9.61 -5.74
CA THR A 86 -9.42 -8.23 -5.69
C THR A 86 -10.53 -7.25 -5.39
N LEU A 87 -10.40 -6.54 -4.27
CA LEU A 87 -11.34 -5.51 -3.82
C LEU A 87 -10.89 -4.12 -4.28
N ALA A 88 -9.59 -3.84 -4.13
CA ALA A 88 -8.95 -2.59 -4.54
C ALA A 88 -7.59 -2.90 -5.14
N GLU A 89 -7.18 -2.08 -6.11
CA GLU A 89 -5.87 -2.11 -6.72
C GLU A 89 -5.43 -0.66 -6.91
N GLU A 90 -4.23 -0.33 -6.45
CA GLU A 90 -3.62 0.97 -6.63
C GLU A 90 -2.18 0.83 -7.13
N ARG A 91 -1.82 1.71 -8.07
CA ARG A 91 -0.47 1.77 -8.64
C ARG A 91 0.24 3.01 -8.09
N LEU A 92 1.39 2.77 -7.48
CA LEU A 92 2.30 3.77 -6.94
C LEU A 92 3.43 3.95 -7.95
N ASP A 93 3.34 4.96 -8.81
CA ASP A 93 4.40 5.22 -9.79
C ASP A 93 5.64 5.81 -9.11
N ASP A 94 6.82 5.36 -9.53
CA ASP A 94 8.10 5.76 -8.94
C ASP A 94 8.31 7.28 -9.00
N GLU A 95 7.87 7.94 -10.08
CA GLU A 95 7.99 9.39 -10.23
C GLU A 95 7.11 10.18 -9.24
N GLU A 96 5.93 9.64 -8.89
CA GLU A 96 5.03 10.28 -7.92
C GLU A 96 5.53 10.08 -6.49
N TRP A 97 6.14 8.93 -6.24
CA TRP A 97 6.69 8.54 -4.94
C TRP A 97 8.16 8.95 -4.76
N GLY A 98 8.77 9.60 -5.76
CA GLY A 98 10.17 10.03 -5.70
C GLY A 98 11.15 8.87 -5.56
N LEU A 99 10.86 7.72 -6.19
CA LEU A 99 11.69 6.53 -6.12
C LEU A 99 12.68 6.51 -7.28
N ALA A 100 13.95 6.37 -6.94
CA ALA A 100 15.02 6.23 -7.92
C ALA A 100 15.58 4.79 -7.90
N GLY A 101 15.72 4.19 -9.08
CA GLY A 101 16.47 2.95 -9.23
C GLY A 101 17.94 3.18 -8.89
N GLY A 102 18.46 2.46 -7.90
CA GLY A 102 19.87 2.55 -7.52
C GLY A 102 20.77 2.14 -8.68
N SER A 103 21.49 3.10 -9.27
CA SER A 103 22.47 2.84 -10.34
C SER A 103 23.81 2.33 -9.82
#